data_AF-A0A258C4R9-F1
#
_entry.id   AF-A0A258C4R9-F1
#
_cell.length_a   1.000
_cell.length_b   1.000
_cell.length_c   1.000
_cell.angle_alpha   90.00
_cell.angle_beta   90.00
_cell.angle_gamma   90.00
#
_symmetry.space_group_name_H-M   'P 1'
#
loop_
_entity.id
_entity.type
_entity.pdbx_description
1 polymer ?
#
loop_
_entity_poly.entity_id
_entity_poly.type
_entity_poly.pdbx_seq_one_letter_code
_entity_poly.pdbx_strand_id
1 'polypeptide(L)' 'MDSRVPELAEQLLLIERELRVLGVWEALSPDPQALASREPFCVDTLSFEQWLQ' A
#
# COMPACT_ATOMS: atom_id res chain seq x y z
N MET A 1 -15.08 -16.16 13.53
CA MET A 1 -14.21 -15.21 12.80
C MET A 1 -14.50 -15.39 11.33
N ASP A 2 -14.61 -14.30 10.58
CA ASP A 2 -14.87 -14.34 9.15
C ASP A 2 -13.65 -14.92 8.41
N SER A 3 -13.84 -16.03 7.68
CA SER A 3 -12.74 -16.72 6.97
C SER A 3 -12.12 -15.87 5.86
N ARG A 4 -12.80 -14.82 5.40
CA ARG A 4 -12.31 -13.92 4.35
C ARG A 4 -11.17 -13.02 4.82
N VAL A 5 -11.09 -12.75 6.13
CA VAL A 5 -10.06 -11.88 6.71
C VAL A 5 -8.65 -12.47 6.54
N PRO A 6 -8.38 -13.73 6.95
CA PRO A 6 -7.05 -14.33 6.74
C PRO A 6 -6.71 -14.52 5.25
N GLU A 7 -7.69 -14.88 4.41
CA GLU A 7 -7.46 -14.98 2.96
C GLU A 7 -7.06 -13.64 2.35
N LEU A 8 -7.74 -12.55 2.73
CA LEU A 8 -7.41 -11.20 2.29
C LEU A 8 -6.01 -10.78 2.77
N ALA A 9 -5.67 -11.07 4.03
CA ALA A 9 -4.35 -10.77 4.57
C ALA A 9 -3.24 -11.49 3.80
N GLU A 10 -3.45 -12.75 3.41
CA GLU A 10 -2.52 -13.50 2.57
C GLU A 10 -2.33 -12.85 1.20
N GLN A 11 -3.41 -12.40 0.56
CA GLN A 11 -3.31 -11.70 -0.72
C GLN A 11 -2.52 -10.38 -0.60
N LEU A 12 -2.75 -9.60 0.47
CA LEU A 12 -2.00 -8.36 0.71
C LEU A 12 -0.51 -8.62 0.92
N LEU A 13 -0.14 -9.67 1.65
CA LEU A 13 1.26 -10.06 1.86
C LEU A 13 1.94 -10.48 0.55
N LEU A 14 1.23 -11.16 -0.35
CA LEU A 14 1.76 -11.51 -1.67
C LEU A 14 2.04 -10.25 -2.50
N ILE A 15 1.13 -9.27 -2.48
CA ILE A 15 1.32 -8.01 -3.21
C ILE A 15 2.53 -7.23 -2.65
N GLU A 16 2.64 -7.09 -1.34
CA GLU A 16 3.80 -6.45 -0.69
C GLU A 16 5.11 -7.12 -1.10
N ARG A 17 5.15 -8.46 -1.09
CA ARG A 17 6.33 -9.22 -1.50
C ARG A 17 6.75 -8.89 -2.93
N GLU A 18 5.82 -8.87 -3.87
CA GLU A 18 6.14 -8.56 -5.27
C GLU A 18 6.64 -7.12 -5.43
N LEU A 19 6.04 -6.14 -4.73
CA LEU A 19 6.52 -4.75 -4.74
C LEU A 19 7.94 -4.61 -4.16
N ARG A 20 8.27 -5.38 -3.11
CA ARG A 20 9.62 -5.45 -2.57
C ARG A 20 10.61 -6.07 -3.56
N VAL A 21 10.22 -7.13 -4.26
CA VAL A 21 11.05 -7.77 -5.30
C VAL A 21 11.31 -6.81 -6.46
N LEU A 22 10.31 -6.02 -6.85
CA LEU A 22 10.42 -4.99 -7.88
C LEU A 22 11.22 -3.76 -7.43
N GLY A 23 11.54 -3.64 -6.15
CA GLY A 23 12.30 -2.51 -5.58
C GLY A 23 11.50 -1.21 -5.50
N VAL A 24 10.18 -1.28 -5.59
CA VAL A 24 9.27 -0.11 -5.52
C VAL A 24 8.63 0.06 -4.14
N TRP A 25 8.76 -0.95 -3.26
CA TRP A 25 8.35 -0.82 -1.87
C TRP A 25 9.34 0.07 -1.10
N GLU A 26 8.88 1.24 -0.66
CA GLU A 26 9.72 2.18 0.08
C GLU A 26 10.00 1.69 1.50
N ALA A 27 11.17 2.05 2.04
CA ALA A 27 11.55 1.71 3.42
C ALA A 27 10.94 2.66 4.45
N LEU A 28 10.51 3.84 4.00
CA LEU A 28 9.94 4.90 4.81
C LEU A 28 8.48 5.09 4.42
N SER A 29 7.63 5.35 5.42
CA SER A 29 6.25 5.72 5.17
C SER A 29 6.17 7.01 4.34
N PRO A 30 5.08 7.22 3.57
CA PRO A 30 4.91 8.43 2.78
C PRO A 30 4.80 9.66 3.67
N ASP A 31 5.02 10.84 3.10
CA ASP A 31 4.84 12.12 3.80
C ASP A 31 3.40 12.21 4.34
N PRO A 32 3.20 12.50 5.65
CA PRO A 32 1.89 12.72 6.23
C PRO A 32 1.04 13.77 5.48
N GLN A 33 1.66 14.77 4.85
CA GLN A 33 0.96 15.74 4.01
C GLN A 33 0.46 15.13 2.70
N ALA A 34 1.22 14.22 2.10
CA ALA A 34 0.80 13.51 0.90
C ALA A 34 -0.37 12.55 1.20
N LEU A 35 -0.34 11.88 2.36
CA LEU A 35 -1.45 11.06 2.87
C LEU A 35 -2.70 11.87 3.27
N ALA A 36 -2.57 13.18 3.46
CA ALA A 36 -3.67 14.08 3.78
C ALA A 36 -4.44 14.57 2.54
N SER A 37 -4.11 14.07 1.35
CA SER A 37 -4.87 14.40 0.13
C SER A 37 -6.35 13.99 0.29
N ARG A 38 -7.21 14.81 -0.32
CA ARG A 38 -8.67 14.58 -0.35
C ARG A 38 -9.10 13.75 -1.54
N GLU A 39 -8.22 13.56 -2.51
CA GLU A 39 -8.47 12.71 -3.66
C GLU A 39 -8.45 11.23 -3.26
N PRO A 40 -9.27 10.39 -3.90
CA PRO A 40 -9.30 8.96 -3.58
C PRO A 40 -7.91 8.37 -3.80
N PHE A 41 -7.44 7.60 -2.82
CA PHE A 41 -6.14 6.94 -2.83
C PHE A 41 -4.94 7.91 -2.92
N CYS A 42 -5.14 9.20 -2.65
CA CYS A 42 -4.09 10.22 -2.74
C CYS A 42 -3.38 10.21 -4.12
N VAL A 43 -4.10 9.91 -5.20
CA VAL A 43 -3.55 9.69 -6.55
C VAL A 43 -2.79 10.90 -7.13
N ASP A 44 -3.03 12.08 -6.58
CA ASP A 44 -2.37 13.33 -6.93
C ASP A 44 -1.03 13.53 -6.22
N THR A 45 -0.82 12.91 -5.05
CA THR A 45 0.35 13.10 -4.19
C THR A 45 1.21 11.85 -4.02
N LEU A 46 0.66 10.66 -4.24
CA LEU A 46 1.31 9.36 -4.04
C LEU A 46 1.28 8.53 -5.32
N SER A 47 2.34 7.75 -5.55
CA SER A 47 2.26 6.61 -6.44
C SER A 47 1.46 5.47 -5.80
N PHE A 48 1.01 4.51 -6.62
CA PHE A 48 0.17 3.41 -6.14
C PHE A 48 0.85 2.59 -5.03
N GLU A 49 2.13 2.26 -5.22
CA GLU A 49 2.94 1.53 -4.25
C GLU A 49 3.14 2.31 -2.93
N GLN A 50 3.20 3.65 -2.99
CA GLN A 50 3.30 4.50 -1.79
C GLN A 50 1.97 4.60 -1.04
N TRP A 51 0.83 4.49 -1.73
CA TRP A 51 -0.48 4.41 -1.07
C TRP A 51 -0.71 3.02 -0.45
N LEU A 52 -0.16 1.97 -1.05
CA LEU A 52 -0.40 0.59 -0.63
C LEU A 52 0.45 0.16 0.60
N GLN A 53 1.56 0.84 0.86
CA GLN A 53 2.41 0.60 2.05
C GLN A 53 1.79 1.14 3.34
#